data_AF-A0A094G5H0-F1
#
_entry.id   AF-A0A094G5H0-F1
#
_cell.length_a   1.000
_cell.length_b   1.000
_cell.length_c   1.000
_cell.angle_alpha   90.00
_cell.angle_beta   90.00
_cell.angle_gamma   90.00
#
_symmetry.space_group_name_H-M   'P 1'
#
loop_
_entity.id
_entity.type
_entity.pdbx_description
1 polymer ?
#
loop_
_entity_poly.entity_id
_entity_poly.type
_entity_poly.pdbx_seq_one_letter_code
_entity_poly.pdbx_strand_id
1 'polypeptide(L)'
;MVSLKQALIMAMAVVVGATPVAITEATGGALTKDSTANVPALHFPSLPKDIRERGGTGCSQGDCPDYNAGVDLILQETVIQQPGFDGAPPIPLITIEHHGRWNHCDKCGRVKTSGDGCFSFTGCGVKQDVCIDQKNNRMHRIYKDSGVKKCWGITGHSLGGCGFVKETFIWTPTDEIPCNW
;
A
#
# COMPACT_ATOMS: atom_id res chain seq x y z
N MET A 1 29.57 -37.89 16.55
CA MET A 1 29.19 -39.06 15.72
C MET A 1 28.11 -39.84 16.45
N VAL A 2 27.04 -40.18 15.71
CA VAL A 2 25.90 -41.12 15.96
C VAL A 2 26.12 -42.08 17.15
N SER A 3 25.20 -42.38 18.07
CA SER A 3 23.85 -42.93 17.86
C SER A 3 23.23 -43.27 19.21
N LEU A 4 21.94 -43.00 19.43
CA LEU A 4 21.11 -43.88 20.27
C LEU A 4 19.70 -43.90 19.69
N LYS A 5 19.42 -44.96 18.93
CA LYS A 5 18.09 -45.34 18.48
C LYS A 5 17.35 -46.07 19.62
N GLN A 6 16.02 -45.98 19.55
CA GLN A 6 14.99 -46.80 20.21
C GLN A 6 14.65 -46.36 21.65
N ALA A 7 13.40 -46.31 22.10
CA ALA A 7 12.06 -46.35 21.50
C ALA A 7 11.13 -46.17 22.70
N LEU A 8 10.06 -45.38 22.62
CA LEU A 8 8.81 -45.73 23.30
C LEU A 8 7.66 -44.88 22.76
N ILE A 9 6.75 -45.58 22.09
CA ILE A 9 5.44 -45.11 21.63
C ILE A 9 4.46 -45.43 22.76
N MET A 10 3.72 -44.45 23.25
CA MET A 10 2.45 -44.66 23.96
C MET A 10 1.51 -43.52 23.57
N ALA A 11 0.43 -43.89 22.90
CA ALA A 11 -0.66 -43.04 22.48
C ALA A 11 -1.55 -42.63 23.67
N MET A 12 -2.12 -41.42 23.63
CA MET A 12 -3.45 -41.17 24.17
C MET A 12 -4.20 -40.23 23.22
N ALA A 13 -5.14 -40.82 22.49
CA ALA A 13 -6.14 -40.12 21.71
C ALA A 13 -7.16 -39.49 22.66
N VAL A 14 -7.35 -38.18 22.60
CA VAL A 14 -8.48 -37.51 23.23
C VAL A 14 -9.62 -37.48 22.21
N VAL A 15 -10.63 -38.29 22.49
CA VAL A 15 -11.89 -38.33 21.75
C VAL A 15 -12.67 -37.05 22.10
N VAL A 16 -12.76 -36.12 21.15
CA VAL A 16 -13.72 -35.01 21.21
C VAL A 16 -15.04 -35.54 20.65
N GLY A 17 -16.00 -35.81 21.53
CA GLY A 17 -17.37 -36.11 21.13
C GLY A 17 -18.06 -34.85 20.62
N ALA A 18 -18.36 -34.80 19.32
CA ALA A 18 -19.28 -33.84 18.74
C ALA A 18 -20.66 -34.50 18.61
N THR A 19 -21.66 -33.95 19.29
CA THR A 19 -23.06 -34.30 19.05
C THR A 19 -23.57 -33.55 17.81
N PRO A 20 -24.30 -34.20 16.89
CA PRO A 20 -24.94 -33.50 15.78
C PRO A 20 -26.22 -32.80 16.27
N VAL A 21 -26.25 -31.47 16.19
CA VAL A 21 -27.50 -30.72 16.29
C VAL A 21 -28.19 -30.79 14.94
N ALA A 22 -29.36 -31.42 14.91
CA ALA A 22 -30.23 -31.48 13.75
C ALA A 22 -30.71 -30.07 13.38
N ILE A 23 -30.49 -29.66 12.13
CA ILE A 23 -31.03 -28.43 11.56
C ILE A 23 -32.32 -28.84 10.84
N THR A 24 -33.45 -28.45 11.40
CA THR A 24 -34.76 -28.61 10.76
C THR A 24 -34.86 -27.63 9.59
N GLU A 25 -35.13 -28.15 8.39
CA GLU A 25 -35.50 -27.37 7.22
C GLU A 25 -36.83 -26.67 7.48
N ALA A 26 -36.83 -25.33 7.48
CA ALA A 26 -38.02 -24.53 7.26
C ALA A 26 -37.96 -23.96 5.85
N THR A 27 -38.84 -24.48 5.01
CA THR A 27 -39.08 -24.09 3.62
C THR A 27 -39.75 -22.72 3.54
N GLY A 28 -39.24 -21.89 2.61
CA GLY A 28 -40.04 -20.92 1.84
C GLY A 28 -40.57 -19.67 2.54
N GLY A 29 -39.84 -18.56 2.41
CA GLY A 29 -40.35 -17.20 2.62
C GLY A 29 -39.49 -16.19 1.85
N ALA A 30 -40.14 -15.38 1.01
CA ALA A 30 -39.53 -14.62 -0.07
C ALA A 30 -38.60 -13.46 0.33
N LEU A 31 -37.72 -13.13 -0.62
CA LEU A 31 -36.96 -11.89 -0.82
C LEU A 31 -37.54 -10.64 -0.11
N THR A 32 -36.71 -10.03 0.73
CA THR A 32 -36.56 -8.56 0.77
C THR A 32 -35.07 -8.24 0.91
N LYS A 33 -34.48 -7.72 -0.18
CA LYS A 33 -33.25 -6.90 -0.13
C LYS A 33 -33.56 -5.71 0.75
N ASP A 34 -33.07 -5.70 1.99
CA ASP A 34 -33.11 -4.49 2.80
C ASP A 34 -31.77 -3.75 2.74
N SER A 35 -31.92 -2.44 2.67
CA SER A 35 -31.09 -1.48 1.99
C SER A 35 -29.98 -0.96 2.91
N THR A 36 -28.72 -1.24 2.56
CA THR A 36 -27.59 -0.38 2.93
C THR A 36 -27.11 0.43 1.72
N ALA A 37 -28.05 0.88 0.88
CA ALA A 37 -27.81 1.94 -0.09
C ALA A 37 -28.11 3.30 0.55
N ASN A 38 -27.27 3.74 1.50
CA ASN A 38 -27.16 5.16 1.86
C ASN A 38 -25.93 5.46 2.72
N VAL A 39 -24.75 4.98 2.30
CA VAL A 39 -23.54 5.73 2.61
C VAL A 39 -23.46 6.81 1.53
N PRO A 40 -23.41 8.12 1.87
CA PRO A 40 -23.21 9.16 0.88
C PRO A 40 -21.97 8.77 0.07
N ALA A 41 -22.12 8.61 -1.24
CA ALA A 41 -20.98 8.45 -2.13
C ALA A 41 -20.06 9.64 -1.85
N LEU A 42 -18.91 9.37 -1.22
CA LEU A 42 -17.93 10.40 -0.96
C LEU A 42 -17.60 11.02 -2.31
N HIS A 43 -17.90 12.32 -2.42
CA HIS A 43 -17.70 13.08 -3.63
C HIS A 43 -16.20 13.19 -3.85
N PHE A 44 -15.64 12.29 -4.65
CA PHE A 44 -14.29 12.42 -5.14
C PHE A 44 -14.27 13.63 -6.08
N PRO A 45 -13.48 14.69 -5.82
CA PRO A 45 -13.14 15.61 -6.90
C PRO A 45 -12.63 14.74 -8.05
N SER A 46 -13.27 14.85 -9.21
CA SER A 46 -13.08 13.92 -10.33
C SER A 46 -11.61 13.77 -10.64
N LEU A 47 -11.00 12.67 -10.20
CA LEU A 47 -9.60 12.38 -10.48
C LEU A 47 -9.39 12.42 -12.00
N PRO A 48 -8.33 13.07 -12.49
CA PRO A 48 -7.94 13.02 -13.89
C PRO A 48 -7.99 11.59 -14.45
N LYS A 49 -8.48 11.45 -15.70
CA LYS A 49 -8.76 10.16 -16.35
C LYS A 49 -7.53 9.25 -16.40
N ASP A 50 -6.36 9.84 -16.57
CA ASP A 50 -5.04 9.19 -16.57
C ASP A 50 -4.68 8.52 -15.23
N ILE A 51 -5.18 9.06 -14.10
CA ILE A 51 -4.99 8.46 -12.77
C ILE A 51 -5.89 7.23 -12.61
N ARG A 52 -7.16 7.33 -13.03
CA ARG A 52 -8.11 6.21 -12.98
C ARG A 52 -7.69 5.03 -13.85
N GLU A 53 -7.16 5.29 -15.05
CA GLU A 53 -6.73 4.25 -16.00
C GLU A 53 -5.43 3.57 -15.57
N ARG A 54 -4.59 4.22 -14.76
CA ARG A 54 -3.38 3.63 -14.14
C ARG A 54 -3.66 2.94 -12.81
N GLY A 55 -4.94 2.82 -12.43
CA GLY A 55 -5.42 2.11 -11.25
C GLY A 55 -5.62 2.97 -10.00
N GLY A 56 -5.41 4.29 -10.07
CA GLY A 56 -5.41 5.19 -8.92
C GLY A 56 -6.80 5.57 -8.41
N THR A 57 -7.18 5.02 -7.27
CA THR A 57 -8.08 5.67 -6.31
C THR A 57 -7.27 5.97 -5.05
N GLY A 58 -7.79 6.74 -4.09
CA GLY A 58 -7.12 6.90 -2.78
C GLY A 58 -6.83 5.58 -2.03
N CYS A 59 -7.25 4.41 -2.54
CA CYS A 59 -7.11 3.11 -1.86
C CYS A 59 -6.48 2.01 -2.69
N SER A 60 -6.40 2.20 -3.99
CA SER A 60 -5.77 1.26 -4.90
C SER A 60 -4.84 2.08 -5.77
N GLN A 61 -3.56 1.77 -5.67
CA GLN A 61 -2.49 2.50 -6.32
C GLN A 61 -1.62 1.47 -7.01
N GLY A 62 -1.48 1.62 -8.32
CA GLY A 62 -0.68 0.72 -9.14
C GLY A 62 0.82 0.91 -8.93
N ASP A 63 1.61 0.16 -9.70
CA ASP A 63 3.07 0.23 -9.64
C ASP A 63 3.65 1.39 -10.43
N CYS A 64 2.87 1.98 -11.33
CA CYS A 64 3.30 3.13 -12.12
C CYS A 64 3.12 4.44 -11.33
N PRO A 65 4.03 5.40 -11.47
CA PRO A 65 3.79 6.76 -11.06
C PRO A 65 2.56 7.39 -11.73
N ASP A 66 1.88 8.23 -10.97
CA ASP A 66 0.76 9.05 -11.45
C ASP A 66 1.26 10.35 -12.10
N TYR A 67 0.33 11.16 -12.63
CA TYR A 67 0.62 12.49 -13.19
C TYR A 67 1.68 12.52 -14.30
N ASN A 68 1.81 11.42 -15.04
CA ASN A 68 2.84 11.21 -16.04
C ASN A 68 4.28 11.47 -15.54
N ALA A 69 4.51 11.31 -14.24
CA ALA A 69 5.83 11.43 -13.66
C ALA A 69 6.70 10.23 -14.05
N GLY A 70 8.01 10.46 -14.22
CA GLY A 70 8.96 9.36 -14.41
C GLY A 70 9.23 8.55 -13.13
N VAL A 71 9.06 9.21 -11.97
CA VAL A 71 9.18 8.64 -10.63
C VAL A 71 8.27 9.41 -9.68
N ASP A 72 7.79 8.77 -8.63
CA ASP A 72 7.10 9.43 -7.52
C ASP A 72 7.31 8.70 -6.18
N LEU A 73 6.87 9.33 -5.10
CA LEU A 73 6.75 8.71 -3.78
C LEU A 73 5.27 8.68 -3.41
N ILE A 74 4.76 7.53 -2.99
CA ILE A 74 3.45 7.41 -2.39
C ILE A 74 3.58 7.15 -0.89
N LEU A 75 2.77 7.85 -0.09
CA LEU A 75 2.45 7.53 1.29
C LEU A 75 1.02 7.03 1.36
N GLN A 76 0.80 5.94 2.10
CA GLN A 76 -0.53 5.45 2.42
C GLN A 76 -0.66 5.23 3.93
N GLU A 77 -1.64 5.91 4.55
CA GLU A 77 -2.01 5.71 5.94
C GLU A 77 -3.22 4.80 6.02
N THR A 78 -3.10 3.70 6.77
CA THR A 78 -4.19 2.76 7.03
C THR A 78 -4.45 2.68 8.53
N VAL A 79 -5.72 2.76 8.91
CA VAL A 79 -6.19 2.67 10.29
C VAL A 79 -7.20 1.53 10.41
N ILE A 80 -6.83 0.50 11.16
CA ILE A 80 -7.65 -0.68 11.42
C ILE A 80 -8.01 -0.70 12.90
N GLN A 81 -9.31 -0.67 13.20
CA GLN A 81 -9.78 -0.80 14.58
C GLN A 81 -9.58 -2.25 15.04
N GLN A 82 -8.76 -2.45 16.07
CA GLN A 82 -8.63 -3.74 16.72
C GLN A 82 -9.78 -3.90 17.72
N PRO A 83 -10.43 -5.08 17.78
CA PRO A 83 -11.44 -5.32 18.81
C PRO A 83 -10.81 -5.17 20.19
N GLY A 84 -11.54 -4.52 21.10
CA GLY A 84 -11.13 -4.46 22.50
C GLY A 84 -11.19 -5.85 23.15
N PHE A 85 -10.35 -6.06 24.16
CA PHE A 85 -10.35 -7.30 24.97
C PHE A 85 -10.92 -7.00 26.36
N ASP A 86 -11.79 -7.87 26.88
CA ASP A 86 -12.36 -7.80 28.23
C ASP A 86 -13.00 -6.44 28.59
N GLY A 87 -13.88 -5.94 27.72
CA GLY A 87 -14.57 -4.65 27.92
C GLY A 87 -13.71 -3.41 27.68
N ALA A 88 -12.43 -3.56 27.34
CA ALA A 88 -11.60 -2.44 26.90
C ALA A 88 -12.16 -1.84 25.58
N PRO A 89 -12.02 -0.52 25.37
CA PRO A 89 -12.38 0.10 24.10
C PRO A 89 -11.46 -0.42 22.96
N PRO A 90 -11.95 -0.40 21.70
CA PRO A 90 -11.11 -0.67 20.53
C PRO A 90 -9.87 0.22 20.49
N ILE A 91 -8.74 -0.35 20.05
CA ILE A 91 -7.48 0.38 19.86
C ILE A 91 -7.17 0.44 18.36
N PRO A 92 -6.92 1.63 17.78
CA PRO A 92 -6.57 1.73 16.38
C PRO A 92 -5.14 1.25 16.14
N LEU A 93 -4.97 0.31 15.21
CA LEU A 93 -3.69 0.01 14.59
C LEU A 93 -3.49 0.94 13.41
N ILE A 94 -2.46 1.79 13.49
CA ILE A 94 -2.10 2.74 12.43
C ILE A 94 -0.84 2.25 11.72
N THR A 95 -0.91 2.12 10.40
CA THR A 95 0.24 1.78 9.56
C THR A 95 0.44 2.86 8.51
N ILE A 96 1.67 3.36 8.41
CA ILE A 96 2.08 4.30 7.38
C ILE A 96 3.08 3.57 6.48
N GLU A 97 2.73 3.43 5.20
CA GLU A 97 3.61 2.82 4.21
C GLU A 97 4.07 3.85 3.20
N HIS A 98 5.35 3.78 2.84
CA HIS A 98 5.93 4.59 1.80
C HIS A 98 6.42 3.70 0.67
N HIS A 99 6.18 4.09 -0.57
CA HIS A 99 6.73 3.40 -1.72
C HIS A 99 7.25 4.37 -2.77
N GLY A 100 8.45 4.10 -3.26
CA GLY A 100 8.96 4.72 -4.47
C GLY A 100 8.39 3.98 -5.68
N ARG A 101 7.92 4.73 -6.68
CA ARG A 101 7.51 4.16 -7.96
C ARG A 101 8.32 4.78 -9.09
N TRP A 102 8.45 4.04 -10.18
CA TRP A 102 9.09 4.51 -11.40
C TRP A 102 8.36 4.00 -12.62
N ASN A 103 8.44 4.75 -13.71
CA ASN A 103 8.12 4.29 -15.05
C ASN A 103 9.32 4.62 -15.96
N HIS A 104 9.98 3.57 -16.44
CA HIS A 104 11.14 3.73 -17.31
C HIS A 104 11.13 2.64 -18.39
N CYS A 105 11.19 3.04 -19.66
CA CYS A 105 11.00 2.15 -20.83
C CYS A 105 9.69 1.35 -20.77
N ASP A 106 8.58 2.03 -20.47
CA ASP A 106 7.23 1.43 -20.37
C ASP A 106 7.14 0.27 -19.36
N LYS A 107 8.09 0.23 -18.42
CA LYS A 107 8.12 -0.72 -17.31
C LYS A 107 7.98 0.05 -16.01
N CYS A 108 6.90 -0.26 -15.33
CA CYS A 108 6.64 0.26 -14.01
C CYS A 108 7.24 -0.64 -12.95
N GLY A 109 7.53 -0.04 -11.81
CA GLY A 109 7.87 -0.80 -10.62
C GLY A 109 7.69 0.02 -9.36
N ARG A 110 7.55 -0.71 -8.27
CA ARG A 110 7.26 -0.19 -6.94
C ARG A 110 8.16 -0.86 -5.93
N VAL A 111 8.69 -0.07 -5.00
CA VAL A 111 9.52 -0.57 -3.91
C VAL A 111 9.13 0.11 -2.62
N LYS A 112 9.04 -0.64 -1.52
CA LYS A 112 8.79 -0.07 -0.20
C LYS A 112 10.01 0.75 0.24
N THR A 113 9.78 1.93 0.81
CA THR A 113 10.83 2.86 1.26
C THR A 113 10.61 3.27 2.70
N SER A 114 11.59 3.99 3.27
CA SER A 114 11.35 4.79 4.47
C SER A 114 10.61 6.08 4.11
N GLY A 115 10.22 6.85 5.13
CA GLY A 115 9.65 8.20 4.95
C GLY A 115 10.62 9.20 4.32
N ASP A 116 11.92 8.91 4.28
CA ASP A 116 12.93 9.74 3.61
C ASP A 116 12.90 9.58 2.08
N GLY A 117 12.04 8.70 1.56
CA GLY A 117 11.73 8.61 0.12
C GLY A 117 12.90 8.18 -0.76
N CYS A 118 13.95 7.60 -0.18
CA CYS A 118 15.12 7.12 -0.91
C CYS A 118 14.96 5.67 -1.36
N PHE A 119 15.23 5.41 -2.65
CA PHE A 119 15.19 4.08 -3.24
C PHE A 119 16.07 3.96 -4.47
N SER A 120 16.46 2.74 -4.78
CA SER A 120 17.25 2.42 -5.97
C SER A 120 16.47 1.48 -6.87
N PHE A 121 16.60 1.65 -8.18
CA PHE A 121 16.03 0.74 -9.18
C PHE A 121 16.92 0.65 -10.41
N THR A 122 16.67 -0.34 -11.25
CA THR A 122 17.29 -0.45 -12.58
C THR A 122 16.20 -0.30 -13.63
N GLY A 123 16.29 0.74 -14.44
CA GLY A 123 15.35 1.01 -15.52
C GLY A 123 16.10 1.19 -16.83
N CYS A 124 15.63 0.57 -17.92
CA CYS A 124 16.31 0.59 -19.23
C CYS A 124 17.79 0.13 -19.16
N GLY A 125 18.12 -0.79 -18.24
CA GLY A 125 19.49 -1.26 -18.03
C GLY A 125 20.39 -0.30 -17.22
N VAL A 126 19.89 0.88 -16.86
CA VAL A 126 20.65 1.89 -16.11
C VAL A 126 20.27 1.82 -14.64
N LYS A 127 21.28 1.71 -13.76
CA LYS A 127 21.10 1.77 -12.30
C LYS A 127 20.91 3.21 -11.83
N GLN A 128 19.93 3.43 -10.98
CA GLN A 128 19.51 4.76 -10.58
C GLN A 128 19.15 4.80 -9.11
N ASP A 129 19.59 5.85 -8.44
CA ASP A 129 19.17 6.17 -7.07
C ASP A 129 18.28 7.41 -7.12
N VAL A 130 17.16 7.35 -6.39
CA VAL A 130 16.21 8.45 -6.22
C VAL A 130 16.06 8.74 -4.75
N CYS A 131 15.99 10.00 -4.38
CA CYS A 131 15.59 10.44 -3.05
C CYS A 131 14.60 11.59 -3.17
N ILE A 132 13.48 11.50 -2.47
CA ILE A 132 12.41 12.50 -2.43
C ILE A 132 12.35 13.09 -1.01
N ASP A 133 12.87 14.30 -0.86
CA ASP A 133 12.96 15.05 0.39
C ASP A 133 11.73 15.95 0.53
N GLN A 134 10.68 15.37 1.12
CA GLN A 134 9.40 16.03 1.37
C GLN A 134 9.55 17.30 2.21
N LYS A 135 10.49 17.32 3.17
CA LYS A 135 10.67 18.43 4.11
C LYS A 135 11.20 19.69 3.42
N ASN A 136 12.02 19.50 2.39
CA ASN A 136 12.64 20.60 1.65
C ASN A 136 12.06 20.77 0.24
N ASN A 137 10.95 20.10 -0.08
CA ASN A 137 10.27 20.16 -1.38
C ASN A 137 11.21 19.93 -2.58
N ARG A 138 12.07 18.91 -2.50
CA ARG A 138 13.06 18.61 -3.55
C ARG A 138 13.29 17.12 -3.71
N MET A 139 13.80 16.72 -4.86
CA MET A 139 14.22 15.36 -5.14
C MET A 139 15.46 15.30 -6.02
N HIS A 140 16.18 14.18 -5.99
CA HIS A 140 17.30 13.93 -6.91
C HIS A 140 17.16 12.57 -7.53
N ARG A 141 17.83 12.43 -8.66
CA ARG A 141 18.04 11.19 -9.37
C ARG A 141 19.49 11.14 -9.78
N ILE A 142 20.17 10.06 -9.42
CA ILE A 142 21.58 9.81 -9.73
C ILE A 142 21.64 8.63 -10.69
N TYR A 143 22.15 8.87 -11.89
CA TYR A 143 22.39 7.83 -12.89
C TYR A 143 23.75 7.21 -12.61
N LYS A 144 23.76 6.04 -11.95
CA LYS A 144 24.98 5.47 -11.35
C LYS A 144 26.07 5.17 -12.37
N ASP A 145 25.70 4.80 -13.59
CA ASP A 145 26.65 4.45 -14.64
C ASP A 145 27.42 5.68 -15.19
N SER A 146 26.80 6.86 -15.14
CA SER A 146 27.42 8.12 -15.63
C SER A 146 27.85 9.07 -14.51
N GLY A 147 27.41 8.82 -13.28
CA GLY A 147 27.58 9.76 -12.15
C GLY A 147 26.76 11.04 -12.26
N VAL A 148 25.94 11.20 -13.31
CA VAL A 148 25.11 12.39 -13.49
C VAL A 148 24.05 12.46 -12.39
N LYS A 149 24.03 13.58 -11.67
CA LYS A 149 23.00 13.92 -10.69
C LYS A 149 22.10 15.01 -11.27
N LYS A 150 20.79 14.79 -11.21
CA LYS A 150 19.77 15.78 -11.53
C LYS A 150 18.87 15.99 -10.33
N CYS A 151 18.35 17.21 -10.18
CA CYS A 151 17.51 17.58 -9.05
C CYS A 151 16.27 18.32 -9.53
N TRP A 152 15.16 18.13 -8.83
CA TRP A 152 13.88 18.75 -9.15
C TRP A 152 13.23 19.28 -7.89
N GLY A 153 12.38 20.30 -8.05
CA GLY A 153 11.34 20.55 -7.06
C GLY A 153 10.38 19.36 -7.00
N ILE A 154 9.56 19.30 -5.96
CA ILE A 154 8.43 18.35 -5.90
C ILE A 154 7.15 19.09 -5.52
N THR A 155 6.02 18.49 -5.90
CA THR A 155 4.70 18.89 -5.45
C THR A 155 3.95 17.70 -4.89
N GLY A 156 3.05 17.97 -3.95
CA GLY A 156 2.27 16.97 -3.23
C GLY A 156 0.81 16.95 -3.69
N HIS A 157 0.25 15.75 -3.81
CA HIS A 157 -1.15 15.52 -4.19
C HIS A 157 -1.82 14.63 -3.15
N SER A 158 -2.89 15.12 -2.53
CA SER A 158 -3.77 14.28 -1.72
C SER A 158 -4.81 13.61 -2.63
N LEU A 159 -4.89 12.29 -2.54
CA LEU A 159 -5.91 11.49 -3.21
C LEU A 159 -7.08 11.12 -2.28
N GLY A 160 -7.02 11.58 -1.02
CA GLY A 160 -7.93 11.18 0.05
C GLY A 160 -7.80 9.71 0.43
N GLY A 161 -8.82 9.17 1.09
CA GLY A 161 -8.86 7.79 1.56
C GLY A 161 -10.19 7.09 1.29
N CYS A 162 -10.27 5.82 1.65
CA CYS A 162 -11.49 5.02 1.68
C CYS A 162 -11.36 3.81 2.62
N GLY A 163 -12.45 3.46 3.29
CA GLY A 163 -12.48 2.33 4.23
C GLY A 163 -11.41 2.47 5.33
N PHE A 164 -10.48 1.52 5.37
CA PHE A 164 -9.35 1.52 6.30
C PHE A 164 -8.21 2.45 5.87
N VAL A 165 -8.07 2.75 4.58
CA VAL A 165 -7.10 3.74 4.10
C VAL A 165 -7.64 5.13 4.42
N LYS A 166 -6.94 5.87 5.27
CA LYS A 166 -7.37 7.21 5.71
C LYS A 166 -6.85 8.30 4.80
N GLU A 167 -5.64 8.13 4.28
CA GLU A 167 -4.99 9.09 3.41
C GLU A 167 -4.07 8.36 2.44
N THR A 168 -4.09 8.81 1.19
CA THR A 168 -3.06 8.52 0.20
C THR A 168 -2.52 9.85 -0.32
N PHE A 169 -1.20 10.00 -0.25
CA PHE A 169 -0.51 11.20 -0.69
C PHE A 169 0.61 10.84 -1.65
N ILE A 170 0.77 11.61 -2.73
CA ILE A 170 1.79 11.38 -3.76
C ILE A 170 2.66 12.62 -3.92
N TRP A 171 3.98 12.44 -3.95
CA TRP A 171 4.93 13.48 -4.32
C TRP A 171 5.54 13.21 -5.69
N THR A 172 5.39 14.18 -6.60
CA THR A 172 5.90 14.09 -7.97
C THR A 172 6.93 15.18 -8.25
N PRO A 173 7.95 14.92 -9.10
CA PRO A 173 8.86 15.96 -9.60
C PRO A 173 8.11 17.10 -10.29
N THR A 174 8.66 18.31 -10.18
CA THR A 174 8.27 19.50 -10.95
C THR A 174 9.45 19.96 -11.82
N ASP A 175 9.73 21.26 -11.88
CA ASP A 175 10.86 21.82 -12.62
C ASP A 175 12.23 21.36 -12.10
N GLU A 176 13.20 21.27 -13.00
CA GLU A 176 14.61 20.99 -12.66
C GLU A 176 15.19 22.18 -11.89
N ILE A 177 15.88 21.90 -10.78
CA ILE A 177 16.50 22.90 -9.90
C ILE A 177 17.99 22.59 -9.68
N PRO A 178 18.80 23.56 -9.21
CA PRO A 178 20.18 23.29 -8.86
C PRO A 178 20.33 22.22 -7.78
N CYS A 179 21.32 21.34 -7.94
CA CYS A 179 21.66 20.31 -6.95
C CYS A 179 22.57 20.85 -5.85
N ASN A 180 22.01 21.39 -4.77
CA ASN A 180 22.73 22.04 -3.67
C ASN A 180 22.69 21.26 -2.34
N TRP A 181 22.62 19.93 -2.42
CA TRP A 181 22.42 19.00 -1.31
C TRP A 181 23.21 17.72 -1.50
#